data_AF-A0A9Q3HU93-F1
#
_entry.id   AF-A0A9Q3HU93-F1
#
_cell.length_a   1.000
_cell.length_b   1.000
_cell.length_c   1.000
_cell.angle_alpha   90.00
_cell.angle_beta   90.00
_cell.angle_gamma   90.00
#
_symmetry.space_group_name_H-M   'P 1'
#
loop_
_entity.id
_entity.type
_entity.pdbx_description
1 polymer ?
#
loop_
_entity_poly.entity_id
_entity_poly.type
_entity_poly.pdbx_seq_one_letter_code
_entity_poly.pdbx_strand_id
1 'polypeptide(L)'
;MTDKIVKAYEELKNSLTNSPFLLIPDWKLPFKLYVDACGEGLGAALHQTQIIHDKNVEGPICLISRQIKPTEARYGESQMDCLCLVWALEKLHYYLDGTVFDVITDFNAIKSLLNMKNPNRHMLRWQISIQEYRRNMTIVHKSGNIHKDADGLSRWALANTPENPAWVPQEEHHI
;
A
#
# COMPACT_ATOMS: atom_id res chain seq x y z
N MET A 1 -30.96 5.90 11.66
CA MET A 1 -29.94 6.59 10.84
C MET A 1 -30.64 7.77 10.19
N THR A 2 -30.22 9.02 10.44
CA THR A 2 -30.96 10.22 9.97
C THR A 2 -30.76 10.44 8.47
N ASP A 3 -31.81 10.84 7.75
CA ASP A 3 -31.78 11.06 6.28
C ASP A 3 -30.64 11.98 5.81
N LYS A 4 -30.24 12.94 6.65
CA LYS A 4 -29.09 13.81 6.40
C LYS A 4 -27.76 13.06 6.32
N ILE A 5 -27.56 12.03 7.14
CA ILE A 5 -26.33 11.22 7.16
C ILE A 5 -26.29 10.33 5.91
N VAL A 6 -27.43 9.73 5.54
CA VAL A 6 -27.53 8.90 4.33
C VAL A 6 -27.21 9.73 3.09
N LYS A 7 -27.81 10.92 2.98
CA LYS A 7 -27.54 11.83 1.86
C LYS A 7 -26.08 12.28 1.80
N ALA A 8 -25.48 12.65 2.93
CA ALA A 8 -24.07 13.02 2.98
C ALA A 8 -23.13 11.85 2.61
N TYR A 9 -23.47 10.63 3.01
CA TYR A 9 -22.74 9.43 2.63
C TYR A 9 -22.85 9.13 1.14
N GLU A 10 -24.05 9.25 0.57
CA GLU A 10 -24.26 9.08 -0.89
C GLU A 10 -23.54 10.16 -1.70
N GLU A 11 -23.55 11.41 -1.24
CA GLU A 11 -22.79 12.50 -1.87
C GLU A 11 -21.28 12.24 -1.82
N LEU A 12 -20.76 11.77 -0.67
CA LEU A 12 -19.36 11.38 -0.54
C LEU A 12 -19.02 10.21 -1.48
N LYS A 13 -19.84 9.17 -1.49
CA LYS A 13 -19.65 7.99 -2.35
C LYS A 13 -19.64 8.41 -3.82
N ASN A 14 -20.62 9.20 -4.26
CA ASN A 14 -20.70 9.70 -5.62
C ASN A 14 -19.52 10.59 -5.99
N SER A 15 -19.03 11.41 -5.05
CA SER A 15 -17.86 12.25 -5.27
C SER A 15 -16.58 11.43 -5.40
N LEU A 16 -16.45 10.35 -4.61
CA LEU A 16 -15.31 9.43 -4.68
C LEU A 16 -15.31 8.58 -5.95
N THR A 17 -16.48 8.17 -6.44
CA THR A 17 -16.59 7.28 -7.62
C THR A 17 -16.60 8.01 -8.96
N ASN A 18 -17.06 9.26 -9.02
CA ASN A 18 -17.24 9.98 -10.29
C ASN A 18 -16.22 11.11 -10.52
N SER A 19 -15.38 11.44 -9.54
CA SER A 19 -14.36 12.49 -9.69
C SER A 19 -13.08 11.92 -10.33
N PRO A 20 -12.42 12.65 -11.25
CA PRO A 20 -11.14 12.26 -11.84
C PRO A 20 -10.01 12.52 -10.82
N PHE A 21 -10.02 11.80 -9.69
CA PHE A 21 -9.02 11.97 -8.63
C PHE A 21 -7.70 11.27 -8.93
N LEU A 22 -7.71 10.29 -9.87
CA LEU A 22 -6.49 9.60 -10.24
C LEU A 22 -5.65 10.44 -11.21
N LEU A 23 -4.42 10.72 -10.81
CA LEU A 23 -3.43 11.37 -11.66
C LEU A 23 -2.93 10.37 -12.72
N ILE A 24 -2.67 10.89 -13.91
CA ILE A 24 -1.95 10.14 -14.94
C ILE A 24 -0.47 10.11 -14.53
N PRO A 25 0.20 8.95 -14.47
CA PRO A 25 1.58 8.86 -14.03
C PRO A 25 2.52 9.64 -14.97
N ASP A 26 3.41 10.44 -14.40
CA ASP A 26 4.55 11.04 -15.10
C ASP A 26 5.84 10.32 -14.68
N TRP A 27 6.40 9.52 -15.59
CA TRP A 27 7.59 8.70 -15.35
C TRP A 27 8.88 9.50 -15.06
N LYS A 28 8.87 10.82 -15.26
CA LYS A 28 10.01 11.70 -14.94
C LYS A 28 10.02 12.15 -13.48
N LEU A 29 8.90 12.00 -12.78
CA LEU A 29 8.72 12.47 -11.41
C LEU A 29 8.74 11.28 -10.43
N PRO A 30 9.25 11.46 -9.21
CA PRO A 30 9.30 10.38 -8.24
C PRO A 30 7.90 10.00 -7.75
N PHE A 31 7.70 8.72 -7.44
CA PHE A 31 6.48 8.23 -6.82
C PHE A 31 6.54 8.30 -5.29
N LYS A 32 5.36 8.23 -4.66
CA LYS A 32 5.17 8.10 -3.22
C LYS A 32 4.28 6.91 -2.96
N LEU A 33 4.82 5.88 -2.34
CA LEU A 33 4.09 4.68 -1.98
C LEU A 33 3.72 4.72 -0.50
N TYR A 34 2.45 4.94 -0.21
CA TYR A 34 1.90 4.80 1.13
C TYR A 34 1.52 3.35 1.36
N VAL A 35 1.96 2.77 2.49
CA VAL A 35 1.61 1.40 2.87
C VAL A 35 1.11 1.39 4.31
N ASP A 36 0.07 0.59 4.54
CA ASP A 36 -0.46 0.36 5.88
C ASP A 36 -1.04 -1.06 6.01
N ALA A 37 -0.87 -1.64 7.18
CA ALA A 37 -1.35 -2.99 7.49
C ALA A 37 -2.14 -2.96 8.80
N CYS A 38 -3.22 -3.72 8.84
CA CYS A 38 -3.92 -3.99 10.08
C CYS A 38 -4.24 -5.48 10.21
N GLY A 39 -4.86 -5.86 11.33
CA GLY A 39 -5.26 -7.25 11.59
C GLY A 39 -6.33 -7.80 10.63
N GLU A 40 -6.90 -6.98 9.74
CA GLU A 40 -7.95 -7.39 8.80
C GLU A 40 -7.51 -7.30 7.33
N GLY A 41 -6.58 -6.39 7.01
CA GLY A 41 -6.28 -6.06 5.63
C GLY A 41 -4.94 -5.36 5.43
N LEU A 42 -4.50 -5.39 4.18
CA LEU A 42 -3.34 -4.66 3.66
C LEU A 42 -3.84 -3.56 2.73
N GLY A 43 -3.27 -2.37 2.84
CA GLY A 43 -3.59 -1.21 2.02
C GLY A 43 -2.33 -0.57 1.46
N ALA A 44 -2.38 -0.20 0.18
CA ALA A 44 -1.35 0.63 -0.41
C ALA A 44 -1.92 1.66 -1.38
N ALA A 45 -1.36 2.86 -1.35
CA ALA A 45 -1.72 3.97 -2.21
C ALA A 45 -0.46 4.52 -2.90
N LEU A 46 -0.43 4.43 -4.22
CA LEU A 46 0.61 4.99 -5.06
C LEU A 46 0.22 6.40 -5.46
N HIS A 47 1.00 7.38 -5.05
CA HIS A 47 0.78 8.80 -5.28
C HIS A 47 1.93 9.41 -6.09
N GLN A 48 1.66 10.59 -6.65
CA GLN A 48 2.69 11.43 -7.24
C GLN A 48 2.37 12.90 -7.00
N THR A 49 3.41 13.72 -6.89
CA THR A 49 3.27 15.18 -6.85
C THR A 49 3.53 15.74 -8.23
N GLN A 50 2.53 16.42 -8.81
CA GLN A 50 2.58 17.02 -10.15
C GLN A 50 2.20 18.50 -10.09
N ILE A 51 2.63 19.28 -11.08
CA ILE A 51 2.20 20.67 -11.23
C ILE A 51 0.92 20.68 -12.07
N ILE A 52 -0.19 21.06 -11.46
CA ILE A 52 -1.50 21.18 -12.10
C ILE A 52 -2.00 22.60 -11.86
N HIS A 53 -2.28 23.35 -12.93
CA HIS A 53 -2.65 24.77 -12.87
C HIS A 53 -1.68 25.61 -12.01
N ASP A 54 -0.37 25.46 -12.26
CA ASP A 54 0.73 26.13 -11.56
C ASP A 54 0.83 25.86 -10.05
N LYS A 55 0.19 24.79 -9.56
CA LYS A 55 0.25 24.36 -8.16
C LYS A 55 0.77 22.94 -8.04
N ASN A 56 1.61 22.70 -7.04
CA ASN A 56 1.99 21.34 -6.66
C ASN A 56 0.79 20.65 -6.02
N VAL A 57 0.29 19.61 -6.70
CA VAL A 57 -0.80 18.77 -6.24
C VAL A 57 -0.25 17.36 -6.07
N GLU A 58 -0.37 16.82 -4.87
CA GLU A 58 -0.17 15.39 -4.64
C GLU A 58 -1.51 14.68 -4.81
N GLY A 59 -1.53 13.65 -5.65
CA GLY A 59 -2.74 12.87 -5.88
C GLY A 59 -2.44 11.39 -6.08
N PRO A 60 -3.45 10.53 -5.86
CA PRO A 60 -3.34 9.10 -6.07
C PRO A 60 -3.25 8.79 -7.56
N ILE A 61 -2.49 7.76 -7.90
CA ILE A 61 -2.39 7.15 -9.23
C ILE A 61 -3.06 5.79 -9.21
N CYS A 62 -2.80 5.01 -8.16
CA CYS A 62 -3.34 3.68 -7.99
C CYS A 62 -3.57 3.41 -6.50
N LEU A 63 -4.71 2.80 -6.17
CA LEU A 63 -5.09 2.40 -4.82
C LEU A 63 -5.35 0.91 -4.85
N ILE A 64 -4.70 0.16 -3.97
CA ILE A 64 -4.88 -1.30 -3.87
C ILE A 64 -5.11 -1.69 -2.42
N SER A 65 -5.99 -2.68 -2.22
CA SER A 65 -6.20 -3.29 -0.92
C SER A 65 -6.58 -4.75 -1.05
N ARG A 66 -6.26 -5.55 -0.04
CA ARG A 66 -6.76 -6.92 0.09
C ARG A 66 -6.89 -7.32 1.54
N GLN A 67 -7.88 -8.17 1.82
CA GLN A 67 -7.96 -8.87 3.10
C GLN A 67 -6.78 -9.81 3.28
N ILE A 68 -6.40 -9.99 4.54
CA ILE A 68 -5.30 -10.89 4.89
C ILE A 68 -5.74 -12.35 4.74
N LYS A 69 -4.79 -13.22 4.41
CA LYS A 69 -5.04 -14.66 4.32
C LYS A 69 -5.06 -15.27 5.74
N PRO A 70 -5.75 -16.41 5.94
CA PRO A 70 -5.74 -17.11 7.23
C PRO A 70 -4.33 -17.47 7.73
N THR A 71 -3.38 -17.68 6.82
CA THR A 71 -1.97 -17.94 7.15
C THR A 71 -1.24 -16.67 7.62
N GLU A 72 -1.59 -15.52 7.06
CA GLU A 72 -1.02 -14.20 7.39
C GLU A 72 -1.60 -13.67 8.71
N ALA A 73 -2.82 -14.06 9.09
CA ALA A 73 -3.45 -13.70 10.37
C ALA A 73 -2.66 -14.15 11.62
N ARG A 74 -1.66 -15.02 11.45
CA ARG A 74 -0.76 -15.46 12.53
C ARG A 74 0.47 -14.57 12.69
N TYR A 75 0.69 -13.63 11.77
CA TYR A 75 1.83 -12.73 11.81
C TYR A 75 1.63 -11.65 12.87
N GLY A 76 2.73 -11.30 13.56
CA GLY A 76 2.73 -10.14 14.44
C GLY A 76 2.71 -8.83 13.65
N GLU A 77 2.40 -7.72 14.31
CA GLU A 77 2.29 -6.38 13.68
C GLU A 77 3.49 -6.04 12.78
N SER A 78 4.72 -6.17 13.31
CA SER A 78 5.94 -5.93 12.53
C SER A 78 6.07 -6.78 11.25
N GLN A 79 5.56 -8.02 11.28
CA GLN A 79 5.57 -8.91 10.12
C GLN A 79 4.48 -8.53 9.12
N MET A 80 3.34 -8.05 9.61
CA MET A 80 2.25 -7.54 8.78
C MET A 80 2.67 -6.30 7.99
N ASP A 81 3.39 -5.37 8.60
CA ASP A 81 3.91 -4.18 7.91
C ASP A 81 4.88 -4.55 6.80
N CYS A 82 5.78 -5.50 7.09
CA CYS A 82 6.75 -6.00 6.12
C CYS A 82 6.06 -6.73 4.97
N LEU A 83 5.06 -7.57 5.29
CA LEU A 83 4.24 -8.26 4.31
C LEU A 83 3.51 -7.24 3.42
N CYS A 84 2.95 -6.18 3.99
CA CYS A 84 2.26 -5.14 3.24
C CYS A 84 3.19 -4.46 2.23
N LEU A 85 4.39 -4.08 2.65
CA LEU A 85 5.37 -3.49 1.74
C LEU A 85 5.72 -4.45 0.60
N VAL A 86 6.08 -5.70 0.91
CA VAL A 86 6.46 -6.69 -0.11
C VAL A 86 5.33 -6.91 -1.10
N TRP A 87 4.11 -7.10 -0.61
CA TRP A 87 2.93 -7.25 -1.46
C TRP A 87 2.68 -6.02 -2.34
N ALA A 88 2.81 -4.81 -1.78
CA ALA A 88 2.61 -3.57 -2.54
C ALA A 88 3.68 -3.41 -3.64
N LEU A 89 4.94 -3.72 -3.35
CA LEU A 89 6.03 -3.69 -4.33
C LEU A 89 5.79 -4.70 -5.46
N GLU A 90 5.37 -5.92 -5.14
CA GLU A 90 5.06 -6.95 -6.15
C GLU A 90 3.88 -6.52 -7.04
N LYS A 91 2.80 -6.00 -6.44
CA LYS A 91 1.59 -5.60 -7.18
C LYS A 91 1.79 -4.35 -8.03
N LEU A 92 2.65 -3.44 -7.59
CA LEU A 92 2.94 -2.18 -8.27
C LEU A 92 4.28 -2.20 -9.00
N HIS A 93 4.86 -3.39 -9.23
CA HIS A 93 6.16 -3.55 -9.88
C HIS A 93 6.26 -2.75 -11.19
N TYR A 94 5.23 -2.81 -12.04
CA TYR A 94 5.19 -2.08 -13.32
C TYR A 94 5.25 -0.56 -13.19
N TYR A 95 4.91 0.00 -12.02
CA TYR A 95 5.06 1.44 -11.74
C TYR A 95 6.41 1.77 -11.11
N LEU A 96 6.91 0.88 -10.25
CA LEU A 96 8.04 1.17 -9.36
C LEU A 96 9.38 0.77 -9.95
N ASP A 97 9.42 -0.26 -10.79
CA ASP A 97 10.67 -0.73 -11.39
C ASP A 97 11.36 0.36 -12.21
N GLY A 98 12.67 0.50 -12.02
CA GLY A 98 13.49 1.54 -12.66
C GLY A 98 13.22 2.98 -12.21
N THR A 99 12.23 3.25 -11.35
CA THR A 99 11.87 4.60 -10.91
C THR A 99 12.38 4.92 -9.51
N VAL A 100 12.43 6.21 -9.16
CA VAL A 100 12.74 6.68 -7.80
C VAL A 100 11.44 6.89 -7.04
N PHE A 101 11.36 6.36 -5.83
CA PHE A 101 10.16 6.51 -5.02
C PHE A 101 10.42 6.49 -3.51
N ASP A 102 9.52 7.14 -2.79
CA ASP A 102 9.51 7.15 -1.33
C ASP A 102 8.45 6.20 -0.81
N VAL A 103 8.84 5.29 0.09
CA VAL A 103 7.90 4.46 0.87
C VAL A 103 7.58 5.18 2.16
N ILE A 104 6.30 5.43 2.37
CA ILE A 104 5.78 6.22 3.48
C ILE A 104 4.98 5.30 4.38
N THR A 105 5.45 5.16 5.62
CA THR A 105 4.91 4.24 6.63
C THR A 105 5.11 4.83 8.02
N ASP A 106 4.30 4.42 8.98
CA ASP A 106 4.42 4.72 10.41
C ASP A 106 5.08 3.60 11.21
N PHE A 107 5.62 2.57 10.55
CA PHE A 107 6.26 1.45 11.24
C PHE A 107 7.77 1.39 11.00
N ASN A 108 8.52 1.35 12.11
CA ASN A 108 9.98 1.18 12.08
C ASN A 108 10.41 -0.27 11.77
N ALA A 109 9.47 -1.22 11.76
CA ALA A 109 9.71 -2.63 11.50
C ALA A 109 10.42 -2.87 10.16
N ILE A 110 10.09 -2.09 9.12
CA ILE A 110 10.69 -2.20 7.79
C ILE A 110 12.19 -1.85 7.84
N LYS A 111 12.57 -0.80 8.58
CA LYS A 111 13.98 -0.44 8.78
C LYS A 111 14.72 -1.53 9.55
N SER A 112 14.07 -2.18 10.51
CA SER A 112 14.65 -3.30 11.24
C SER A 112 14.85 -4.51 10.33
N LEU A 113 13.84 -4.86 9.53
CA LEU A 113 13.91 -5.94 8.54
C LEU A 113 15.11 -5.74 7.62
N LEU A 114 15.30 -4.56 7.03
CA LEU A 114 16.39 -4.33 6.07
C LEU A 114 17.80 -4.40 6.66
N ASN A 115 17.95 -4.15 7.95
CA ASN A 115 19.23 -4.18 8.65
C ASN A 115 19.49 -5.50 9.40
N MET A 116 18.54 -6.43 9.35
CA MET A 116 18.62 -7.69 10.09
C MET A 116 19.63 -8.64 9.44
N LYS A 117 20.66 -9.03 10.20
CA LYS A 117 21.75 -9.91 9.73
C LYS A 117 21.32 -11.38 9.59
N ASN A 118 20.49 -11.86 10.51
CA ASN A 118 20.04 -13.25 10.57
C ASN A 118 18.50 -13.34 10.59
N PRO A 119 17.83 -13.02 9.47
CA PRO A 119 16.39 -13.13 9.36
C PRO A 119 15.93 -14.60 9.35
N ASN A 120 14.69 -14.84 9.79
CA ASN A 120 14.04 -16.13 9.56
C ASN A 120 13.79 -16.36 8.06
N ARG A 121 13.43 -17.59 7.64
CA ARG A 121 13.26 -17.94 6.22
C ARG A 121 12.30 -17.01 5.46
N HIS A 122 11.18 -16.62 6.07
CA HIS A 122 10.20 -15.74 5.43
C HIS A 122 10.72 -14.30 5.28
N MET A 123 11.32 -13.76 6.35
CA MET A 123 11.94 -12.44 6.35
C MET A 123 13.12 -12.35 5.39
N LEU A 124 13.88 -13.44 5.21
CA LEU A 124 14.95 -13.50 4.20
C LEU A 124 14.39 -13.36 2.78
N ARG A 125 13.30 -14.07 2.46
CA ARG A 125 12.64 -13.95 1.15
C ARG A 125 12.15 -12.52 0.92
N TRP A 126 11.56 -11.90 1.93
CA TRP A 126 11.12 -10.50 1.87
C TRP A 126 12.27 -9.53 1.69
N GLN A 127 13.37 -9.69 2.42
CA GLN A 127 14.57 -8.89 2.23
C GLN A 127 15.06 -8.98 0.78
N ILE A 128 15.18 -10.19 0.22
CA ILE A 128 15.64 -10.40 -1.15
C ILE A 128 14.72 -9.68 -2.16
N SER A 129 13.40 -9.79 -1.99
CA SER A 129 12.44 -9.07 -2.85
C SER A 129 12.61 -7.55 -2.77
N ILE A 130 12.82 -7.00 -1.56
CA ILE A 130 13.01 -5.55 -1.38
C ILE A 130 14.38 -5.08 -1.92
N GLN A 131 15.39 -5.95 -1.99
CA GLN A 131 16.73 -5.57 -2.49
C GLN A 131 16.70 -5.03 -3.92
N GLU A 132 15.79 -5.53 -4.77
CA GLU A 132 15.63 -5.06 -6.15
C GLU A 132 15.39 -3.55 -6.22
N TYR A 133 14.60 -3.01 -5.29
CA TYR A 133 14.24 -1.59 -5.25
C TYR A 133 15.18 -0.75 -4.37
N ARG A 134 16.11 -1.38 -3.64
CA ARG A 134 16.86 -0.75 -2.53
C ARG A 134 17.64 0.49 -2.94
N ARG A 135 18.10 0.55 -4.19
CA ARG A 135 18.86 1.67 -4.75
C ARG A 135 18.01 2.91 -5.00
N ASN A 136 16.75 2.72 -5.40
CA ASN A 136 15.87 3.81 -5.83
C ASN A 136 14.72 4.09 -4.83
N MET A 137 14.59 3.24 -3.81
CA MET A 137 13.59 3.34 -2.75
C MET A 137 14.15 4.03 -1.50
N THR A 138 13.46 5.05 -1.01
CA THR A 138 13.75 5.69 0.28
C THR A 138 12.59 5.46 1.26
N ILE A 139 12.87 4.98 2.47
CA ILE A 139 11.84 4.77 3.50
C ILE A 139 11.73 6.01 4.37
N VAL A 140 10.59 6.67 4.30
CA VAL A 140 10.22 7.86 5.07
C VAL A 140 9.22 7.45 6.15
N HIS A 141 9.61 7.64 7.41
CA HIS A 141 8.70 7.43 8.52
C HIS A 141 7.89 8.70 8.77
N LYS A 142 6.56 8.61 8.69
CA LYS A 142 5.63 9.70 9.04
C LYS A 142 4.65 9.22 10.11
N SER A 143 4.11 10.15 10.88
CA SER A 143 3.08 9.81 11.88
C SER A 143 1.73 9.49 11.22
N GLY A 144 1.00 8.54 11.79
CA GLY A 144 -0.24 7.97 11.23
C GLY A 144 -1.33 8.97 10.82
N ASN A 145 -1.33 10.19 11.39
CA ASN A 145 -2.31 11.23 11.03
C ASN A 145 -2.26 11.67 9.56
N ILE A 146 -1.15 11.42 8.86
CA ILE A 146 -0.95 11.75 7.43
C ILE A 146 -1.31 10.55 6.52
N HIS A 147 -1.49 9.34 7.06
CA HIS A 147 -1.67 8.08 6.32
C HIS A 147 -3.12 7.68 6.04
N LYS A 148 -4.07 8.63 6.06
CA LYS A 148 -5.51 8.33 6.05
C LYS A 148 -5.97 7.50 4.86
N ASP A 149 -5.31 7.63 3.71
CA ASP A 149 -5.68 6.90 2.49
C ASP A 149 -5.32 5.40 2.62
N ALA A 150 -4.07 5.09 2.96
CA ALA A 150 -3.63 3.71 3.18
C ALA A 150 -4.31 3.07 4.41
N ASP A 151 -4.53 3.83 5.48
CA ASP A 151 -5.24 3.39 6.69
C ASP A 151 -6.71 3.04 6.40
N GLY A 152 -7.39 3.85 5.58
CA GLY A 152 -8.74 3.51 5.11
C GLY A 152 -8.76 2.22 4.30
N LEU A 153 -7.78 2.04 3.41
CA LEU A 153 -7.64 0.85 2.56
C LEU A 153 -7.32 -0.43 3.35
N SER A 154 -6.50 -0.34 4.40
CA SER A 154 -6.14 -1.50 5.23
C SER A 154 -7.31 -1.93 6.11
N ARG A 155 -8.04 -0.98 6.71
CA ARG A 155 -9.19 -1.24 7.61
C ARG A 155 -10.45 -1.67 6.88
N TRP A 156 -10.64 -1.26 5.63
CA TRP A 156 -11.79 -1.62 4.80
C TRP A 156 -11.34 -2.32 3.51
N ALA A 157 -10.44 -3.29 3.67
CA ALA A 157 -9.81 -3.95 2.53
C ALA A 157 -10.80 -4.80 1.73
N LEU A 158 -10.60 -4.82 0.40
CA LEU A 158 -11.38 -5.66 -0.51
C LEU A 158 -11.13 -7.14 -0.25
N ALA A 159 -12.14 -7.98 -0.46
CA ALA A 159 -12.01 -9.43 -0.28
C ALA A 159 -10.86 -9.99 -1.13
N ASN A 160 -10.09 -10.92 -0.56
CA ASN A 160 -9.03 -11.61 -1.29
C ASN A 160 -9.64 -12.72 -2.19
N THR A 161 -10.28 -12.29 -3.27
CA THR A 161 -10.98 -13.12 -4.27
C THR A 161 -10.44 -12.81 -5.67
N PRO A 162 -10.53 -13.72 -6.67
CA PRO A 162 -10.00 -13.51 -8.01
C PRO A 162 -10.53 -12.25 -8.73
N GLU A 163 -11.70 -11.74 -8.34
CA GLU A 163 -12.28 -10.51 -8.86
C GLU A 163 -11.51 -9.25 -8.42
N ASN A 164 -10.72 -9.34 -7.33
CA ASN A 164 -9.85 -8.27 -6.87
C ASN A 164 -8.52 -8.30 -7.65
N PRO A 165 -8.16 -7.24 -8.40
CA PRO A 165 -6.88 -7.17 -9.12
C PRO A 165 -5.65 -7.33 -8.21
N ALA A 166 -5.78 -6.96 -6.93
CA ALA A 166 -4.72 -7.07 -5.94
C ALA A 166 -4.69 -8.43 -5.20
N TRP A 167 -5.51 -9.39 -5.64
CA TRP A 167 -5.63 -10.74 -5.07
C TRP A 167 -4.32 -11.52 -5.06
N VAL A 168 -4.13 -12.32 -4.02
CA VAL A 168 -3.06 -13.31 -3.94
C VAL A 168 -3.66 -14.68 -3.68
N PRO A 169 -3.33 -15.71 -4.49
CA PRO A 169 -3.76 -17.08 -4.24
C PRO A 169 -3.40 -17.56 -2.83
N GLN A 170 -4.23 -18.44 -2.29
CA GLN A 170 -3.82 -19.29 -1.19
C GLN A 170 -2.96 -20.41 -1.78
N GLU A 171 -1.74 -20.59 -1.26
CA GLU A 171 -0.94 -21.77 -1.62
C GLU A 171 -1.69 -22.99 -1.06
N GLU A 172 -2.34 -23.77 -1.94
CA GLU A 172 -2.81 -25.10 -1.58
C GLU A 172 -1.56 -25.93 -1.31
N HIS A 173 -1.24 -26.15 -0.04
CA HIS A 173 -0.33 -27.22 0.32
C HIS A 173 -1.01 -28.53 -0.06
N HIS A 174 -0.76 -29.01 -1.28
CA HIS A 174 -0.92 -30.42 -1.59
C HIS A 174 0.08 -31.16 -0.69
N ILE A 175 -0.47 -31.77 0.36
CA ILE A 175 0.21 -32.68 1.29
C ILE A 175 0.61 -33.94 0.52
#